data_AF-E3ITU7-F1
#
_entry.id   AF-E3ITU7-F1
#
_cell.length_a   1.000
_cell.length_b   1.000
_cell.length_c   1.000
_cell.angle_alpha   90.00
_cell.angle_beta   90.00
_cell.angle_gamma   90.00
#
_symmetry.space_group_name_H-M   'P 1'
#
loop_
_entity.id
_entity.type
_entity.pdbx_description
1 polymer ?
#
loop_
_entity_poly.entity_id
_entity_poly.type
_entity_poly.pdbx_seq_one_letter_code
_entity_poly.pdbx_strand_id
1 'polypeptide(L)'
;MRRRDRTTASRQDEPKPARKAARASVRTIAVTVAAGLALAGCGGGHSPVAGPKPSVSASPTRPVAKPRAAGLDPAHLPAGWSLVAWPAAGTIPVFGQSAPVTNADAPTSQPSTSEPPARQPPATQAPAVAPVGRSAEQPTSTLANPNAEGAPLVLLVKHYQPDWLQVSLPVRPNGSTGWIRTKDTRLTATPFALTVDKTRHELTVFKDGKPSGVYPVGIGTGTTPTPLGHFYLAELLKPANPAGPWGPYAFGLSGFSDVITNFDGGNGIIGLHGTNQPDRVGTDVSMGCIRLRNSDITALAALLPVGTPVTIT
;
A
#
# COMPACT_ATOMS: atom_id res chain seq x y z
N MET A 1 20.63 57.44 50.59
CA MET A 1 21.57 56.67 51.45
C MET A 1 22.50 55.87 50.53
N ARG A 2 23.80 55.81 50.82
CA ARG A 2 24.92 55.48 49.91
C ARG A 2 25.12 53.96 49.66
N ARG A 3 25.76 53.68 48.51
CA ARG A 3 26.42 52.44 48.03
C ARG A 3 27.21 51.65 49.10
N ARG A 4 27.33 50.31 48.94
CA ARG A 4 28.55 49.56 48.51
C ARG A 4 28.45 48.03 48.71
N ASP A 5 29.18 47.34 47.83
CA ASP A 5 29.48 45.91 47.72
C ASP A 5 30.21 45.30 48.95
N ARG A 6 30.08 43.97 49.19
CA ARG A 6 31.23 43.01 49.12
C ARG A 6 30.89 41.56 49.50
N THR A 7 31.64 40.71 48.83
CA THR A 7 31.89 39.26 48.80
C THR A 7 32.46 38.63 50.09
N THR A 8 32.32 37.29 50.21
CA THR A 8 33.21 36.22 50.80
C THR A 8 32.36 35.19 51.59
N ALA A 9 32.24 33.91 51.23
CA ALA A 9 33.18 32.78 51.09
C ALA A 9 33.43 31.96 52.40
N SER A 10 33.08 30.67 52.33
CA SER A 10 33.79 29.49 52.90
C SER A 10 33.59 29.01 54.36
N ARG A 11 33.11 27.76 54.49
CA ARG A 11 33.47 26.68 55.47
C ARG A 11 32.97 25.37 54.84
N GLN A 12 33.76 24.40 54.33
CA GLN A 12 34.79 23.50 54.91
C GLN A 12 34.34 22.72 56.16
N ASP A 13 34.13 21.41 55.97
CA ASP A 13 34.53 20.33 56.88
C ASP A 13 34.80 19.04 56.08
N GLU A 14 35.70 18.22 56.62
CA GLU A 14 36.75 17.44 55.94
C GLU A 14 36.53 15.88 56.08
N PRO A 15 37.49 14.93 55.87
CA PRO A 15 37.32 13.81 54.93
C PRO A 15 37.68 12.37 55.45
N LYS A 16 37.87 11.43 54.48
CA LYS A 16 38.66 10.14 54.45
C LYS A 16 37.98 8.82 54.89
N PRO A 17 38.47 7.61 54.45
CA PRO A 17 39.75 7.34 53.78
C PRO A 17 39.76 6.45 52.50
N ALA A 18 40.84 6.66 51.74
CA ALA A 18 41.33 5.82 50.65
C ALA A 18 41.96 4.50 51.14
N ARG A 19 41.86 3.44 50.33
CA ARG A 19 42.66 2.22 50.47
C ARG A 19 43.63 2.04 49.30
N LYS A 20 44.85 1.65 49.69
CA LYS A 20 46.12 1.61 48.97
C LYS A 20 46.19 0.53 47.87
N ALA A 21 47.00 0.84 46.87
CA ALA A 21 47.62 -0.12 45.96
C ALA A 21 48.67 -1.00 46.67
N ALA A 22 48.77 -2.26 46.24
CA ALA A 22 49.93 -3.11 46.48
C ALA A 22 50.25 -3.89 45.19
N ARG A 23 51.47 -3.65 44.67
CA ARG A 23 52.14 -4.50 43.68
C ARG A 23 52.78 -5.68 44.42
N ALA A 24 52.68 -6.90 43.87
CA ALA A 24 53.58 -8.00 44.19
C ALA A 24 53.70 -8.96 42.99
N SER A 25 54.90 -9.51 42.86
CA SER A 25 55.53 -10.03 41.65
C SER A 25 55.06 -11.41 41.18
N VAL A 26 55.16 -11.59 39.86
CA VAL A 26 54.93 -12.81 39.08
C VAL A 26 55.94 -13.90 39.45
N ARG A 27 55.45 -15.12 39.71
CA ARG A 27 56.22 -16.37 39.57
C ARG A 27 55.69 -17.10 38.34
N THR A 28 56.59 -17.36 37.41
CA THR A 28 56.39 -18.07 36.15
C THR A 28 55.98 -19.53 36.38
N ILE A 29 54.84 -19.94 35.83
CA ILE A 29 54.62 -21.32 35.39
C ILE A 29 54.12 -21.22 33.95
N ALA A 30 54.91 -21.78 33.04
CA ALA A 30 54.59 -21.87 31.63
C ALA A 30 53.46 -22.88 31.43
N VAL A 31 52.36 -22.43 30.81
CA VAL A 31 51.41 -23.30 30.13
C VAL A 31 51.23 -22.73 28.74
N THR A 32 51.68 -23.51 27.76
CA THR A 32 51.64 -23.24 26.34
C THR A 32 50.18 -23.30 25.86
N VAL A 33 49.64 -22.18 25.36
CA VAL A 33 48.51 -22.19 24.42
C VAL A 33 48.87 -21.27 23.26
N ALA A 34 48.93 -21.86 22.09
CA ALA A 34 49.30 -21.21 20.84
C ALA A 34 48.15 -20.35 20.30
N ALA A 35 48.57 -19.21 19.71
CA ALA A 35 47.95 -18.45 18.64
C ALA A 35 46.61 -17.72 18.90
N GLY A 36 46.73 -16.53 19.49
CA GLY A 36 45.88 -15.39 19.14
C GLY A 36 46.76 -14.22 18.68
N LEU A 37 46.70 -13.88 17.40
CA LEU A 37 47.18 -12.58 16.90
C LEU A 37 45.95 -11.71 16.64
N ALA A 38 45.77 -10.70 17.49
CA ALA A 38 44.91 -9.56 17.21
C ALA A 38 45.77 -8.46 16.58
N LEU A 39 45.30 -7.90 15.47
CA LEU A 39 45.65 -6.54 15.06
C LEU A 39 44.37 -5.71 15.11
N ALA A 40 44.50 -4.57 15.77
CA ALA A 40 43.46 -3.61 16.06
C ALA A 40 42.94 -2.91 14.80
N GLY A 41 41.64 -2.57 14.81
CA GLY A 41 41.03 -1.66 13.85
C GLY A 41 39.73 -1.10 14.41
N CYS A 42 39.72 0.19 14.74
CA CYS A 42 38.54 0.96 15.12
C CYS A 42 37.55 1.04 13.93
N GLY A 43 36.25 0.84 14.17
CA GLY A 43 35.23 1.06 13.15
C GLY A 43 33.89 0.39 13.42
N GLY A 44 33.15 0.84 14.43
CA GLY A 44 31.77 0.41 14.67
C GLY A 44 30.76 1.25 13.88
N GLY A 45 30.87 1.25 12.54
CA GLY A 45 29.85 1.78 11.66
C GLY A 45 28.63 0.86 11.72
N HIS A 46 27.48 1.40 12.12
CA HIS A 46 26.20 0.70 11.97
C HIS A 46 25.84 0.71 10.49
N SER A 47 26.24 -0.34 9.76
CA SER A 47 25.65 -0.66 8.46
C SER A 47 24.35 -1.41 8.69
N PRO A 48 23.23 -1.02 8.05
CA PRO A 48 22.06 -1.88 8.01
C PRO A 48 22.43 -3.11 7.17
N VAL A 49 22.41 -4.28 7.79
CA VAL A 49 22.47 -5.54 7.05
C VAL A 49 21.19 -5.62 6.23
N ALA A 50 21.31 -5.40 4.91
CA ALA A 50 20.29 -5.80 3.96
C ALA A 50 20.22 -7.33 4.01
N GLY A 51 19.22 -7.85 4.70
CA GLY A 51 18.90 -9.28 4.65
C GLY A 51 18.54 -9.68 3.21
N PRO A 52 18.72 -10.95 2.83
CA PRO A 52 18.21 -11.43 1.55
C PRO A 52 16.70 -11.22 1.50
N LYS A 53 16.21 -10.59 0.43
CA LYS A 53 14.76 -10.44 0.16
C LYS A 53 14.10 -11.81 0.31
N PRO A 54 12.96 -11.93 1.02
CA PRO A 54 12.24 -13.18 1.09
C PRO A 54 11.91 -13.60 -0.34
N SER A 55 12.26 -14.85 -0.68
CA SER A 55 11.84 -15.44 -1.94
C SER A 55 10.33 -15.62 -1.89
N VAL A 56 9.62 -14.80 -2.66
CA VAL A 56 8.18 -14.86 -2.80
C VAL A 56 7.88 -15.12 -4.26
N SER A 57 7.06 -16.13 -4.53
CA SER A 57 6.61 -16.43 -5.89
C SER A 57 5.18 -15.93 -6.04
N ALA A 58 4.94 -15.11 -7.07
CA ALA A 58 3.59 -14.85 -7.51
C ALA A 58 2.92 -16.17 -7.86
N SER A 59 1.86 -16.51 -7.13
CA SER A 59 1.05 -17.65 -7.55
C SER A 59 0.31 -17.23 -8.82
N PRO A 60 0.16 -18.12 -9.82
CA PRO A 60 -0.77 -17.85 -10.89
C PRO A 60 -2.11 -17.54 -10.23
N THR A 61 -2.58 -16.31 -10.36
CA THR A 61 -3.87 -15.90 -9.82
C THR A 61 -4.87 -16.84 -10.44
N ARG A 62 -5.43 -17.74 -9.63
CA ARG A 62 -6.40 -18.73 -10.11
C ARG A 62 -7.47 -17.91 -10.80
N PRO A 63 -7.67 -18.04 -12.12
CA PRO A 63 -8.82 -17.42 -12.74
C PRO A 63 -9.99 -18.03 -11.98
N VAL A 64 -10.73 -17.21 -11.22
CA VAL A 64 -12.04 -17.64 -10.75
C VAL A 64 -12.73 -18.19 -11.98
N ALA A 65 -13.27 -19.40 -11.84
CA ALA A 65 -13.98 -20.09 -12.91
C ALA A 65 -14.79 -19.04 -13.65
N LYS A 66 -14.51 -18.84 -14.95
CA LYS A 66 -15.13 -17.79 -15.75
C LYS A 66 -16.62 -17.79 -15.36
N PRO A 67 -17.17 -16.71 -14.77
CA PRO A 67 -18.56 -16.43 -15.06
C PRO A 67 -18.59 -16.44 -16.57
N ARG A 68 -19.33 -17.41 -17.14
CA ARG A 68 -19.37 -17.66 -18.56
C ARG A 68 -19.50 -16.29 -19.23
N ALA A 69 -18.53 -15.89 -20.07
CA ALA A 69 -18.50 -14.56 -20.69
C ALA A 69 -19.71 -14.28 -21.60
N ALA A 70 -20.63 -15.24 -21.73
CA ALA A 70 -21.98 -15.00 -22.19
C ALA A 70 -22.79 -14.33 -21.06
N GLY A 71 -22.82 -12.99 -21.03
CA GLY A 71 -23.81 -12.24 -20.26
C GLY A 71 -23.32 -11.39 -19.09
N LEU A 72 -22.02 -11.07 -18.97
CA LEU A 72 -21.61 -9.98 -18.06
C LEU A 72 -22.05 -8.66 -18.69
N ASP A 73 -23.15 -8.09 -18.18
CA ASP A 73 -23.54 -6.72 -18.46
C ASP A 73 -23.06 -5.84 -17.29
N PRO A 74 -22.01 -5.02 -17.49
CA PRO A 74 -21.49 -4.13 -16.45
C PRO A 74 -22.53 -3.14 -15.90
N ALA A 75 -23.57 -2.83 -16.68
CA ALA A 75 -24.64 -1.94 -16.25
C ALA A 75 -25.65 -2.61 -15.28
N HIS A 76 -25.68 -3.95 -15.23
CA HIS A 76 -26.70 -4.71 -14.50
C HIS A 76 -26.09 -5.74 -13.53
N LEU A 77 -24.97 -5.40 -12.89
CA LEU A 77 -24.37 -6.27 -11.87
C LEU A 77 -25.33 -6.48 -10.68
N PRO A 78 -25.41 -7.71 -10.11
CA PRO A 78 -26.16 -7.94 -8.89
C PRO A 78 -25.66 -7.07 -7.74
N ALA A 79 -26.55 -6.73 -6.81
CA ALA A 79 -26.17 -5.97 -5.62
C ALA A 79 -25.03 -6.67 -4.84
N GLY A 80 -24.04 -5.88 -4.41
CA GLY A 80 -22.86 -6.37 -3.70
C GLY A 80 -21.75 -6.94 -4.60
N TRP A 81 -21.96 -7.04 -5.91
CA TRP A 81 -20.91 -7.44 -6.85
C TRP A 81 -20.04 -6.24 -7.27
N SER A 82 -18.76 -6.49 -7.52
CA SER A 82 -17.81 -5.48 -7.98
C SER A 82 -17.17 -5.88 -9.32
N LEU A 83 -17.03 -4.91 -10.22
CA LEU A 83 -16.39 -5.09 -11.52
C LEU A 83 -14.86 -4.98 -11.39
N VAL A 84 -14.15 -5.86 -12.09
CA VAL A 84 -12.68 -6.00 -12.03
C VAL A 84 -12.13 -6.06 -13.45
N ALA A 85 -11.17 -5.20 -13.74
CA ALA A 85 -10.48 -5.11 -15.02
C ALA A 85 -9.15 -5.89 -14.99
N TRP A 86 -8.93 -6.67 -16.04
CA TRP A 86 -7.69 -7.39 -16.32
C TRP A 86 -7.08 -6.85 -17.61
N PRO A 87 -6.18 -5.85 -17.53
CA PRO A 87 -5.53 -5.32 -18.72
C PRO A 87 -4.72 -6.37 -19.48
N ALA A 88 -4.53 -6.16 -20.78
CA ALA A 88 -3.61 -6.96 -21.58
C ALA A 88 -2.17 -6.91 -21.03
N ALA A 89 -1.33 -7.90 -21.36
CA ALA A 89 0.08 -7.85 -20.98
C ALA A 89 0.80 -6.68 -21.70
N GLY A 90 1.74 -6.04 -21.03
CA GLY A 90 2.50 -4.90 -21.52
C GLY A 90 2.37 -3.66 -20.64
N THR A 91 2.54 -2.49 -21.25
CA THR A 91 2.47 -1.20 -20.59
C THR A 91 1.08 -0.61 -20.76
N ILE A 92 0.35 -0.43 -19.66
CA ILE A 92 -1.01 0.08 -19.63
C ILE A 92 -0.99 1.61 -19.49
N PRO A 93 -1.47 2.36 -20.49
CA PRO A 93 -1.61 3.81 -20.38
C PRO A 93 -2.71 4.17 -19.39
N VAL A 94 -2.40 5.06 -18.45
CA VAL A 94 -3.34 5.59 -17.47
C VAL A 94 -3.54 7.07 -17.75
N PHE A 95 -4.80 7.48 -17.86
CA PHE A 95 -5.22 8.84 -18.14
C PHE A 95 -5.64 9.54 -16.83
N GLY A 96 -5.68 10.87 -16.85
CA GLY A 96 -5.85 11.75 -15.69
C GLY A 96 -7.16 11.56 -14.91
N GLN A 97 -7.61 12.55 -14.13
CA GLN A 97 -8.75 12.34 -13.22
C GLN A 97 -10.12 12.31 -13.92
N SER A 98 -10.23 12.92 -15.10
CA SER A 98 -11.47 12.96 -15.88
C SER A 98 -11.44 11.94 -17.01
N ALA A 99 -12.59 11.31 -17.28
CA ALA A 99 -12.74 10.48 -18.46
C ALA A 99 -12.47 11.35 -19.70
N PRO A 100 -11.61 10.90 -20.63
CA PRO A 100 -11.48 11.57 -21.91
C PRO A 100 -12.84 11.58 -22.61
N VAL A 101 -13.27 12.76 -23.08
CA VAL A 101 -14.49 12.86 -23.88
C VAL A 101 -14.35 12.02 -25.13
N THR A 102 -15.20 11.01 -25.28
CA THR A 102 -15.40 10.37 -26.58
C THR A 102 -16.19 11.34 -27.44
N ASN A 103 -15.56 11.84 -28.51
CA ASN A 103 -16.22 12.67 -29.51
C ASN A 103 -17.27 11.82 -30.26
N ALA A 104 -18.40 11.54 -29.61
CA ALA A 104 -19.59 10.94 -30.21
C ALA A 104 -20.85 11.79 -29.95
N ASP A 105 -20.85 12.66 -28.94
CA ASP A 105 -21.97 13.54 -28.58
C ASP A 105 -21.56 15.02 -28.43
N ALA A 106 -20.73 15.54 -29.33
CA ALA A 106 -20.63 17.00 -29.45
C ALA A 106 -21.91 17.51 -30.15
N PRO A 107 -22.78 18.31 -29.51
CA PRO A 107 -23.87 18.94 -30.23
C PRO A 107 -23.25 19.84 -31.31
N THR A 108 -23.60 19.57 -32.56
CA THR A 108 -23.24 20.39 -33.72
C THR A 108 -23.84 21.78 -33.54
N SER A 109 -23.07 22.72 -32.98
CA SER A 109 -23.44 24.13 -33.03
C SER A 109 -23.34 24.60 -34.48
N GLN A 110 -24.49 24.73 -35.14
CA GLN A 110 -24.59 25.39 -36.44
C GLN A 110 -24.20 26.87 -36.31
N PRO A 111 -23.49 27.46 -37.30
CA PRO A 111 -23.29 28.90 -37.35
C PRO A 111 -24.55 29.57 -37.89
N SER A 112 -25.21 30.40 -37.07
CA SER A 112 -26.23 31.33 -37.56
C SER A 112 -25.66 32.75 -37.62
N THR A 113 -25.78 33.32 -38.81
CA THR A 113 -25.34 34.63 -39.28
C THR A 113 -26.08 35.79 -38.61
N SER A 114 -25.28 36.71 -38.06
CA SER A 114 -25.41 38.18 -37.98
C SER A 114 -26.76 38.90 -38.12
N GLU A 115 -27.08 39.71 -37.10
CA GLU A 115 -27.69 41.04 -37.25
C GLU A 115 -27.18 41.99 -36.12
N PRO A 116 -26.69 43.22 -36.41
CA PRO A 116 -26.36 44.22 -35.38
C PRO A 116 -27.08 45.59 -35.58
N PRO A 117 -27.09 46.52 -34.60
CA PRO A 117 -27.42 46.39 -33.17
C PRO A 117 -28.32 47.54 -32.63
N ALA A 118 -28.97 47.36 -31.48
CA ALA A 118 -29.52 48.47 -30.67
C ALA A 118 -28.60 48.76 -29.46
N ARG A 119 -28.31 50.05 -29.24
CA ARG A 119 -27.36 50.62 -28.25
C ARG A 119 -27.76 50.38 -26.78
N GLN A 120 -26.79 50.02 -25.93
CA GLN A 120 -26.74 50.32 -24.48
C GLN A 120 -25.28 50.32 -23.95
N PRO A 121 -24.95 50.93 -22.78
CA PRO A 121 -23.75 51.76 -22.50
C PRO A 121 -22.49 51.03 -21.97
N PRO A 122 -21.37 51.73 -21.66
CA PRO A 122 -20.02 51.17 -21.82
C PRO A 122 -19.45 50.37 -20.63
N ALA A 123 -18.72 49.33 -21.03
CA ALA A 123 -17.45 48.80 -20.51
C ALA A 123 -17.35 48.23 -19.08
N THR A 124 -17.14 46.91 -19.02
CA THR A 124 -15.91 46.34 -18.45
C THR A 124 -15.52 45.12 -19.30
N GLN A 125 -14.42 45.21 -20.04
CA GLN A 125 -13.79 44.07 -20.71
C GLN A 125 -12.74 43.47 -19.78
N ALA A 126 -12.81 42.16 -19.53
CA ALA A 126 -11.66 41.25 -19.33
C ALA A 126 -12.13 39.81 -19.04
N PRO A 127 -11.35 38.79 -19.41
CA PRO A 127 -10.88 38.45 -20.75
C PRO A 127 -11.72 37.29 -21.33
N ALA A 128 -11.65 37.12 -22.65
CA ALA A 128 -12.10 35.89 -23.29
C ALA A 128 -11.30 34.70 -22.72
N VAL A 129 -11.97 33.80 -21.99
CA VAL A 129 -11.42 32.48 -21.74
C VAL A 129 -11.61 31.68 -23.02
N ALA A 130 -10.49 31.37 -23.66
CA ALA A 130 -10.40 30.64 -24.92
C ALA A 130 -11.25 29.35 -24.91
N PRO A 131 -11.78 28.91 -26.06
CA PRO A 131 -12.31 27.55 -26.18
C PRO A 131 -11.09 26.62 -26.20
N VAL A 132 -10.79 25.95 -25.08
CA VAL A 132 -9.80 24.87 -25.08
C VAL A 132 -10.52 23.54 -25.01
N GLY A 133 -11.27 23.24 -26.07
CA GLY A 133 -11.33 21.87 -26.54
C GLY A 133 -9.96 21.54 -27.13
N ARG A 134 -9.15 20.73 -26.44
CA ARG A 134 -8.14 19.80 -27.00
C ARG A 134 -7.33 19.13 -25.90
N SER A 135 -7.27 17.80 -26.03
CA SER A 135 -6.27 16.86 -25.46
C SER A 135 -6.53 16.30 -24.06
N ALA A 136 -7.25 15.18 -24.01
CA ALA A 136 -7.02 14.14 -23.01
C ALA A 136 -6.49 12.85 -23.68
N GLU A 137 -5.74 12.98 -24.78
CA GLU A 137 -5.28 11.82 -25.57
C GLU A 137 -3.93 11.26 -25.12
N GLN A 138 -3.15 11.99 -24.32
CA GLN A 138 -1.87 11.49 -23.83
C GLN A 138 -2.01 10.91 -22.43
N PRO A 139 -1.45 9.71 -22.18
CA PRO A 139 -1.46 9.13 -20.84
C PRO A 139 -0.64 9.99 -19.87
N THR A 140 -1.14 10.14 -18.65
CA THR A 140 -0.44 10.84 -17.56
C THR A 140 0.58 9.96 -16.86
N SER A 141 0.40 8.64 -16.94
CA SER A 141 1.31 7.64 -16.39
C SER A 141 1.10 6.29 -17.06
N THR A 142 1.91 5.30 -16.69
CA THR A 142 1.77 3.93 -17.15
C THR A 142 1.88 2.93 -16.01
N LEU A 143 1.27 1.76 -16.19
CA LEU A 143 1.41 0.60 -15.30
C LEU A 143 1.97 -0.58 -16.08
N ALA A 144 2.88 -1.33 -15.47
CA ALA A 144 3.40 -2.57 -16.06
C ALA A 144 2.47 -3.76 -15.78
N ASN A 145 2.34 -4.64 -16.76
CA ASN A 145 1.69 -5.94 -16.63
C ASN A 145 2.55 -7.03 -17.31
N PRO A 146 3.19 -7.97 -16.58
CA PRO A 146 3.05 -8.20 -15.14
C PRO A 146 3.52 -7.02 -14.26
N ASN A 147 3.02 -6.99 -13.02
CA ASN A 147 3.41 -6.00 -12.03
C ASN A 147 4.85 -6.24 -11.52
N ALA A 148 5.31 -5.41 -10.57
CA ALA A 148 6.68 -5.49 -10.04
C ALA A 148 7.02 -6.83 -9.36
N GLU A 149 6.02 -7.57 -8.86
CA GLU A 149 6.18 -8.90 -8.26
C GLU A 149 6.01 -10.04 -9.28
N GLY A 150 5.84 -9.71 -10.56
CA GLY A 150 5.64 -10.67 -11.65
C GLY A 150 4.22 -11.25 -11.72
N ALA A 151 3.27 -10.73 -10.94
CA ALA A 151 1.87 -11.13 -11.00
C ALA A 151 1.10 -10.36 -12.09
N PRO A 152 0.03 -10.94 -12.67
CA PRO A 152 -0.84 -10.20 -13.59
C PRO A 152 -1.42 -8.95 -12.93
N LEU A 153 -1.43 -7.82 -13.65
CA LEU A 153 -2.06 -6.59 -13.19
C LEU A 153 -3.58 -6.76 -13.12
N VAL A 154 -4.15 -6.43 -11.96
CA VAL A 154 -5.60 -6.42 -11.71
C VAL A 154 -5.99 -5.07 -11.12
N LEU A 155 -7.11 -4.52 -11.59
CA LEU A 155 -7.57 -3.19 -11.23
C LEU A 155 -9.06 -3.25 -10.86
N LEU A 156 -9.41 -2.77 -9.67
CA LEU A 156 -10.81 -2.64 -9.26
C LEU A 156 -11.45 -1.48 -10.03
N VAL A 157 -12.57 -1.74 -10.71
CA VAL A 157 -13.30 -0.69 -11.42
C VAL A 157 -14.16 0.09 -10.43
N LYS A 158 -14.00 1.41 -10.44
CA LYS A 158 -14.79 2.38 -9.67
C LYS A 158 -15.99 2.87 -10.45
N HIS A 159 -15.79 3.16 -11.74
CA HIS A 159 -16.84 3.61 -12.66
C HIS A 159 -16.65 2.97 -14.02
N TYR A 160 -17.76 2.51 -14.60
CA TYR A 160 -17.81 1.94 -15.94
C TYR A 160 -18.39 2.95 -16.93
N GLN A 161 -17.69 3.17 -18.04
CA GLN A 161 -18.20 3.79 -19.26
C GLN A 161 -17.83 2.87 -20.44
N PRO A 162 -18.60 2.87 -21.55
CA PRO A 162 -18.38 1.95 -22.66
C PRO A 162 -16.92 1.90 -23.15
N ASP A 163 -16.28 3.06 -23.33
CA ASP A 163 -14.90 3.15 -23.83
C ASP A 163 -13.84 3.31 -22.73
N TRP A 164 -14.27 3.65 -21.51
CA TRP A 164 -13.39 4.06 -20.43
C TRP A 164 -13.78 3.44 -19.08
N LEU A 165 -12.78 2.94 -18.36
CA LEU A 165 -12.95 2.44 -17.00
C LEU A 165 -12.18 3.34 -16.05
N GLN A 166 -12.87 3.93 -15.07
CA GLN A 166 -12.19 4.53 -13.94
C GLN A 166 -11.83 3.41 -12.98
N VAL A 167 -10.54 3.28 -12.68
CA VAL A 167 -10.02 2.20 -11.86
C VAL A 167 -9.28 2.74 -10.64
N SER A 168 -9.29 1.96 -9.55
CA SER A 168 -8.40 2.20 -8.42
C SER A 168 -6.98 1.77 -8.80
N LEU A 169 -6.01 2.66 -8.59
CA LEU A 169 -4.61 2.44 -8.97
C LEU A 169 -3.80 1.96 -7.75
N PRO A 170 -2.95 0.93 -7.88
CA PRO A 170 -2.06 0.46 -6.83
C PRO A 170 -0.80 1.33 -6.79
N VAL A 171 -0.98 2.64 -6.58
CA VAL A 171 0.09 3.64 -6.51
C VAL A 171 -0.13 4.57 -5.33
N ARG A 172 0.92 5.29 -4.92
CA ARG A 172 0.80 6.38 -3.95
C ARG A 172 0.31 7.66 -4.64
N PRO A 173 -0.46 8.52 -3.95
CA PRO A 173 -1.04 8.29 -2.62
C PRO A 173 -2.16 7.24 -2.66
N ASN A 174 -2.43 6.60 -1.51
CA ASN A 174 -3.55 5.67 -1.37
C ASN A 174 -4.86 6.31 -1.83
N GLY A 175 -5.72 5.53 -2.48
CA GLY A 175 -6.98 6.02 -3.04
C GLY A 175 -6.88 6.67 -4.43
N SER A 176 -5.68 6.70 -5.03
CA SER A 176 -5.50 7.17 -6.40
C SER A 176 -6.38 6.41 -7.40
N THR A 177 -6.93 7.15 -8.36
CA THR A 177 -7.71 6.61 -9.47
C THR A 177 -7.19 7.12 -10.81
N GLY A 178 -7.47 6.39 -11.88
CA GLY A 178 -7.19 6.84 -13.23
C GLY A 178 -8.11 6.15 -14.23
N TRP A 179 -8.13 6.65 -15.46
CA TRP A 179 -8.91 6.06 -16.54
C TRP A 179 -8.04 5.16 -17.41
N ILE A 180 -8.57 3.99 -17.78
CA ILE A 180 -7.98 3.08 -18.77
C ILE A 180 -9.02 2.75 -19.83
N ARG A 181 -8.59 2.34 -21.02
CA ARG A 181 -9.52 1.99 -22.10
C ARG A 181 -10.16 0.63 -21.86
N THR A 182 -11.47 0.53 -22.00
CA THR A 182 -12.20 -0.74 -21.81
C THR A 182 -11.71 -1.82 -22.77
N LYS A 183 -11.46 -1.46 -24.04
CA LYS A 183 -11.01 -2.40 -25.10
C LYS A 183 -9.69 -3.12 -24.81
N ASP A 184 -8.84 -2.53 -23.98
CA ASP A 184 -7.52 -3.08 -23.64
C ASP A 184 -7.59 -3.98 -22.39
N THR A 185 -8.81 -4.31 -21.95
CA THR A 185 -9.06 -5.08 -20.73
C THR A 185 -10.03 -6.23 -20.96
N ARG A 186 -9.86 -7.30 -20.19
CA ARG A 186 -10.90 -8.29 -19.95
C ARG A 186 -11.64 -7.92 -18.67
N LEU A 187 -12.94 -7.69 -18.77
CA LEU A 187 -13.80 -7.46 -17.61
C LEU A 187 -14.23 -8.77 -16.94
N THR A 188 -14.27 -8.75 -15.62
CA THR A 188 -14.82 -9.80 -14.75
C THR A 188 -15.56 -9.15 -13.60
N ALA A 189 -16.28 -9.93 -12.80
CA ALA A 189 -16.87 -9.44 -11.56
C ALA A 189 -16.65 -10.43 -10.42
N THR A 190 -16.68 -9.93 -9.20
CA THR A 190 -16.59 -10.72 -7.96
C THR A 190 -17.81 -10.45 -7.08
N PRO A 191 -18.42 -11.49 -6.49
CA PRO A 191 -19.45 -11.34 -5.46
C PRO A 191 -18.89 -11.03 -4.07
N PHE A 192 -17.56 -11.08 -3.92
CA PHE A 192 -16.90 -10.96 -2.63
C PHE A 192 -16.51 -9.52 -2.32
N ALA A 193 -16.53 -9.19 -1.03
CA ALA A 193 -15.95 -7.97 -0.48
C ALA A 193 -15.41 -8.25 0.92
N LEU A 194 -14.40 -7.49 1.36
CA LEU A 194 -13.83 -7.59 2.70
C LEU A 194 -13.99 -6.27 3.46
N THR A 195 -14.25 -6.36 4.76
CA THR A 195 -14.12 -5.25 5.70
C THR A 195 -13.14 -5.63 6.80
N VAL A 196 -12.22 -4.74 7.13
CA VAL A 196 -11.32 -4.86 8.28
C VAL A 196 -11.68 -3.76 9.27
N ASP A 197 -12.16 -4.14 10.44
CA ASP A 197 -12.42 -3.23 11.56
C ASP A 197 -11.21 -3.30 12.51
N LYS A 198 -10.46 -2.21 12.57
CA LYS A 198 -9.25 -2.10 13.39
C LYS A 198 -9.57 -2.01 14.88
N THR A 199 -10.70 -1.44 15.23
CA THR A 199 -11.18 -1.34 16.62
C THR A 199 -11.55 -2.70 17.19
N ARG A 200 -12.12 -3.57 16.35
CA ARG A 200 -12.56 -4.92 16.73
C ARG A 200 -11.51 -6.01 16.46
N HIS A 201 -10.43 -5.68 15.75
CA HIS A 201 -9.44 -6.65 15.26
C HIS A 201 -10.10 -7.77 14.44
N GLU A 202 -11.03 -7.41 13.56
CA GLU A 202 -11.83 -8.36 12.80
C GLU A 202 -11.79 -8.09 11.30
N LEU A 203 -11.64 -9.15 10.52
CA LEU A 203 -11.90 -9.18 9.08
C LEU A 203 -13.21 -9.90 8.82
N THR A 204 -14.16 -9.23 8.19
CA THR A 204 -15.42 -9.82 7.74
C THR A 204 -15.37 -10.04 6.23
N VAL A 205 -15.69 -11.27 5.80
CA VAL A 205 -15.85 -11.62 4.39
C VAL A 205 -17.34 -11.54 4.04
N PHE A 206 -17.66 -10.78 3.00
CA PHE A 206 -18.99 -10.72 2.41
C PHE A 206 -19.03 -11.50 1.12
N LYS A 207 -20.17 -12.14 0.83
CA LYS A 207 -20.50 -12.75 -0.45
C LYS A 207 -21.93 -12.33 -0.81
N ASP A 208 -22.11 -11.80 -2.02
CA ASP A 208 -23.40 -11.29 -2.49
C ASP A 208 -24.00 -10.23 -1.52
N GLY A 209 -23.11 -9.38 -0.97
CA GLY A 209 -23.47 -8.35 0.01
C GLY A 209 -23.78 -8.86 1.43
N LYS A 210 -23.71 -10.16 1.69
CA LYS A 210 -24.04 -10.75 3.01
C LYS A 210 -22.78 -11.26 3.72
N PRO A 211 -22.66 -11.09 5.06
CA PRO A 211 -21.58 -11.68 5.82
C PRO A 211 -21.54 -13.20 5.63
N SER A 212 -20.35 -13.73 5.35
CA SER A 212 -20.09 -15.15 5.07
C SER A 212 -18.99 -15.75 5.96
N GLY A 213 -18.24 -14.91 6.68
CA GLY A 213 -17.27 -15.33 7.69
C GLY A 213 -16.65 -14.13 8.39
N VAL A 214 -16.21 -14.32 9.64
CA VAL A 214 -15.51 -13.32 10.45
C VAL A 214 -14.24 -13.97 11.01
N TYR A 215 -13.12 -13.26 10.93
CA TYR A 215 -11.79 -13.76 11.27
C TYR A 215 -11.08 -12.75 12.17
N PRO A 216 -10.46 -13.18 13.28
CA PRO A 216 -9.62 -12.31 14.08
C PRO A 216 -8.36 -11.94 13.29
N VAL A 217 -7.89 -10.70 13.42
CA VAL A 217 -6.70 -10.20 12.71
C VAL A 217 -5.76 -9.44 13.63
N GLY A 218 -4.46 -9.60 13.41
CA GLY A 218 -3.46 -8.67 13.93
C GLY A 218 -3.29 -7.50 12.96
N ILE A 219 -3.13 -6.28 13.48
CA ILE A 219 -3.02 -5.06 12.65
C ILE A 219 -1.75 -4.27 13.00
N GLY A 220 -1.55 -3.17 12.27
CA GLY A 220 -0.44 -2.26 12.49
C GLY A 220 -0.48 -1.59 13.86
N THR A 221 0.69 -1.34 14.43
CA THR A 221 0.82 -0.61 15.70
C THR A 221 0.47 0.87 15.55
N GLY A 222 0.33 1.58 16.67
CA GLY A 222 0.14 3.04 16.64
C GLY A 222 1.25 3.82 15.91
N THR A 223 2.48 3.31 15.85
CA THR A 223 3.60 3.94 15.11
C THR A 223 3.70 3.49 13.66
N THR A 224 3.10 2.35 13.31
CA THR A 224 3.06 1.80 11.94
C THR A 224 1.65 1.32 11.62
N PRO A 225 0.68 2.24 11.58
CA PRO A 225 -0.74 1.88 11.54
C PRO A 225 -1.09 1.19 10.22
N THR A 226 -2.06 0.27 10.29
CA THR A 226 -2.76 -0.17 9.08
C THR A 226 -3.55 1.03 8.51
N PRO A 227 -3.34 1.41 7.24
CA PRO A 227 -3.97 2.59 6.66
C PRO A 227 -5.48 2.39 6.54
N LEU A 228 -6.23 3.47 6.74
CA LEU A 228 -7.67 3.49 6.52
C LEU A 228 -7.98 3.71 5.04
N GLY A 229 -9.14 3.25 4.59
CA GLY A 229 -9.65 3.57 3.26
C GLY A 229 -10.12 2.35 2.46
N HIS A 230 -10.15 2.52 1.14
CA HIS A 230 -10.65 1.52 0.20
C HIS A 230 -9.52 1.01 -0.69
N PHE A 231 -9.34 -0.29 -0.66
CA PHE A 231 -8.31 -1.03 -1.37
C PHE A 231 -8.92 -2.22 -2.10
N TYR A 232 -8.08 -3.04 -2.71
CA TYR A 232 -8.47 -4.34 -3.22
C TYR A 232 -7.29 -5.32 -3.14
N LEU A 233 -7.58 -6.62 -3.22
CA LEU A 233 -6.54 -7.66 -3.31
C LEU A 233 -5.87 -7.58 -4.69
N ALA A 234 -4.69 -6.99 -4.78
CA ALA A 234 -4.02 -6.73 -6.06
C ALA A 234 -3.36 -7.99 -6.63
N GLU A 235 -2.86 -8.87 -5.76
CA GLU A 235 -2.15 -10.08 -6.15
C GLU A 235 -2.22 -11.14 -5.05
N LEU A 236 -1.95 -12.40 -5.43
CA LEU A 236 -1.82 -13.52 -4.51
C LEU A 236 -0.42 -14.14 -4.65
N LEU A 237 0.30 -14.17 -3.55
CA LEU A 237 1.66 -14.64 -3.46
C LEU A 237 1.73 -15.89 -2.57
N LYS A 238 2.67 -16.78 -2.91
CA LYS A 238 3.04 -17.93 -2.09
C LYS A 238 4.48 -17.74 -1.58
N PRO A 239 4.66 -17.31 -0.32
CA PRO A 239 5.98 -17.20 0.29
C PRO A 239 6.74 -18.54 0.23
N ALA A 240 8.04 -18.51 -0.06
CA ALA A 240 8.83 -19.74 -0.14
C ALA A 240 8.96 -20.46 1.21
N ASN A 241 9.00 -19.71 2.31
CA ASN A 241 8.97 -20.26 3.67
C ASN A 241 7.57 -20.06 4.28
N PRO A 242 6.71 -21.10 4.28
CA PRO A 242 5.36 -21.00 4.85
C PRO A 242 5.35 -20.86 6.38
N ALA A 243 6.46 -21.14 7.06
CA ALA A 243 6.65 -20.90 8.50
C ALA A 243 7.27 -19.52 8.80
N GLY A 244 7.52 -18.71 7.77
CA GLY A 244 8.06 -17.37 7.89
C GLY A 244 7.03 -16.32 8.36
N PRO A 245 7.44 -15.05 8.49
CA PRO A 245 6.57 -13.98 8.99
C PRO A 245 5.32 -13.73 8.14
N TRP A 246 5.36 -14.11 6.86
CA TRP A 246 4.24 -13.99 5.91
C TRP A 246 3.29 -15.20 5.92
N GLY A 247 3.64 -16.29 6.60
CA GLY A 247 2.85 -17.53 6.59
C GLY A 247 2.80 -18.21 5.21
N PRO A 248 1.80 -19.10 4.98
CA PRO A 248 1.73 -19.92 3.77
C PRO A 248 1.25 -19.17 2.51
N TYR A 249 0.55 -18.05 2.70
CA TYR A 249 -0.03 -17.23 1.63
C TYR A 249 -0.04 -15.75 2.04
N ALA A 250 0.07 -14.87 1.06
CA ALA A 250 -0.05 -13.43 1.25
C ALA A 250 -0.78 -12.81 0.05
N PHE A 251 -1.80 -12.02 0.31
CA PHE A 251 -2.33 -11.08 -0.67
C PHE A 251 -1.62 -9.74 -0.53
N GLY A 252 -1.07 -9.21 -1.62
CA GLY A 252 -0.71 -7.80 -1.71
C GLY A 252 -1.98 -6.98 -1.93
N LEU A 253 -2.19 -5.91 -1.16
CA LEU A 253 -3.28 -4.97 -1.41
C LEU A 253 -2.82 -3.86 -2.36
N SER A 254 -3.77 -3.14 -2.93
CA SER A 254 -3.49 -1.89 -3.67
C SER A 254 -3.04 -0.71 -2.80
N GLY A 255 -2.90 -0.93 -1.49
CA GLY A 255 -2.58 0.09 -0.49
C GLY A 255 -1.14 0.00 0.01
N PHE A 256 -0.65 1.14 0.46
CA PHE A 256 0.70 1.30 1.00
C PHE A 256 0.65 1.86 2.43
N SER A 257 1.67 1.56 3.23
CA SER A 257 1.83 2.17 4.56
C SER A 257 1.96 3.69 4.45
N ASP A 258 1.29 4.42 5.33
CA ASP A 258 1.36 5.88 5.37
C ASP A 258 2.71 6.41 5.88
N VAL A 259 3.46 5.57 6.61
CA VAL A 259 4.70 5.95 7.30
C VAL A 259 5.93 5.18 6.84
N ILE A 260 5.76 4.03 6.19
CA ILE A 260 6.86 3.23 5.64
C ILE A 260 6.85 3.35 4.11
N THR A 261 7.86 4.03 3.55
CA THR A 261 8.05 4.19 2.09
C THR A 261 9.19 3.32 1.54
N ASN A 262 9.96 2.67 2.42
CA ASN A 262 10.97 1.70 2.06
C ASN A 262 10.98 0.56 3.09
N PHE A 263 10.65 -0.65 2.64
CA PHE A 263 10.66 -1.86 3.45
C PHE A 263 11.24 -2.99 2.61
N ASP A 264 12.45 -3.45 2.97
CA ASP A 264 13.15 -4.52 2.25
C ASP A 264 13.32 -4.25 0.73
N GLY A 265 13.54 -2.98 0.39
CA GLY A 265 13.63 -2.52 -0.99
C GLY A 265 12.30 -2.46 -1.75
N GLY A 266 11.17 -2.64 -1.06
CA GLY A 266 9.82 -2.43 -1.56
C GLY A 266 9.18 -1.16 -1.00
N ASN A 267 8.09 -0.70 -1.61
CA ASN A 267 7.45 0.60 -1.29
C ASN A 267 6.47 0.56 -0.10
N GLY A 268 6.64 -0.40 0.81
CA GLY A 268 5.76 -0.57 1.98
C GLY A 268 4.33 -0.95 1.62
N ILE A 269 4.14 -1.91 0.70
CA ILE A 269 2.82 -2.46 0.34
C ILE A 269 2.17 -3.08 1.58
N ILE A 270 0.88 -2.82 1.78
CA ILE A 270 0.09 -3.49 2.82
C ILE A 270 -0.33 -4.86 2.33
N GLY A 271 -0.06 -5.88 3.15
CA GLY A 271 -0.47 -7.25 2.87
C GLY A 271 -1.58 -7.74 3.80
N LEU A 272 -2.38 -8.67 3.30
CA LEU A 272 -3.22 -9.57 4.08
C LEU A 272 -2.58 -10.96 4.03
N HIS A 273 -2.01 -11.43 5.13
CA HIS A 273 -1.14 -12.61 5.10
C HIS A 273 -1.23 -13.47 6.36
N GLY A 274 -0.62 -14.66 6.33
CA GLY A 274 -0.51 -15.53 7.50
C GLY A 274 0.48 -14.99 8.55
N THR A 275 0.99 -15.84 9.44
CA THR A 275 1.98 -15.38 10.42
C THR A 275 2.78 -16.53 11.01
N ASN A 276 3.97 -16.22 11.52
CA ASN A 276 4.74 -17.08 12.42
C ASN A 276 4.51 -16.75 13.91
N GLN A 277 3.60 -15.82 14.22
CA GLN A 277 3.24 -15.41 15.58
C GLN A 277 1.71 -15.53 15.77
N PRO A 278 1.14 -16.75 15.73
CA PRO A 278 -0.32 -16.93 15.77
C PRO A 278 -0.97 -16.36 17.04
N ASP A 279 -0.25 -16.37 18.16
CA ASP A 279 -0.72 -15.85 19.44
C ASP A 279 -0.86 -14.32 19.47
N ARG A 280 -0.36 -13.63 18.44
CA ARG A 280 -0.47 -12.16 18.29
C ARG A 280 -1.62 -11.73 17.38
N VAL A 281 -2.34 -12.67 16.78
CA VAL A 281 -3.57 -12.37 16.04
C VAL A 281 -4.62 -11.85 17.03
N GLY A 282 -5.30 -10.75 16.69
CA GLY A 282 -6.20 -10.04 17.59
C GLY A 282 -5.56 -8.88 18.35
N THR A 283 -4.35 -8.45 17.95
CA THR A 283 -3.62 -7.33 18.59
C THR A 283 -2.95 -6.41 17.57
N ASP A 284 -2.52 -5.25 18.05
CA ASP A 284 -1.63 -4.33 17.34
C ASP A 284 -0.18 -4.85 17.39
N VAL A 285 0.32 -5.40 16.29
CA VAL A 285 1.62 -6.11 16.28
C VAL A 285 2.42 -5.97 14.99
N SER A 286 1.81 -5.52 13.90
CA SER A 286 2.44 -5.51 12.58
C SER A 286 3.00 -4.13 12.24
N MET A 287 3.69 -4.05 11.09
CA MET A 287 4.13 -2.81 10.47
C MET A 287 3.10 -2.26 9.47
N GLY A 288 1.81 -2.46 9.77
CA GLY A 288 0.68 -2.01 8.95
C GLY A 288 -0.05 -3.14 8.23
N CYS A 289 0.59 -4.30 8.00
CA CYS A 289 -0.05 -5.45 7.39
C CYS A 289 -1.14 -6.08 8.29
N ILE A 290 -2.10 -6.74 7.66
CA ILE A 290 -3.17 -7.47 8.35
C ILE A 290 -2.76 -8.94 8.44
N ARG A 291 -2.61 -9.43 9.68
CA ARG A 291 -2.13 -10.80 9.98
C ARG A 291 -3.28 -11.71 10.36
N LEU A 292 -3.40 -12.82 9.67
CA LEU A 292 -4.35 -13.90 9.93
C LEU A 292 -3.65 -15.12 10.50
N ARG A 293 -4.43 -16.03 11.08
CA ARG A 293 -3.94 -17.40 11.34
C ARG A 293 -3.68 -18.09 10.00
N ASN A 294 -2.73 -19.03 9.99
CA ASN A 294 -2.31 -19.72 8.77
C ASN A 294 -3.42 -20.56 8.14
N SER A 295 -4.31 -21.15 8.94
CA SER A 295 -5.52 -21.84 8.46
C SER A 295 -6.44 -20.89 7.70
N ASP A 296 -6.63 -19.69 8.25
CA ASP A 296 -7.61 -18.72 7.78
C ASP A 296 -7.14 -18.13 6.45
N ILE A 297 -5.89 -17.67 6.36
CA ILE A 297 -5.35 -17.18 5.09
C ILE A 297 -5.31 -18.25 4.00
N THR A 298 -5.09 -19.52 4.36
CA THR A 298 -5.12 -20.64 3.41
C THR A 298 -6.53 -20.84 2.85
N ALA A 299 -7.54 -20.80 3.71
CA ALA A 299 -8.95 -20.88 3.30
C ALA A 299 -9.34 -19.69 2.42
N LEU A 300 -8.96 -18.47 2.81
CA LEU A 300 -9.22 -17.26 2.03
C LEU A 300 -8.50 -17.27 0.68
N ALA A 301 -7.26 -17.75 0.61
CA ALA A 301 -6.53 -17.91 -0.65
C ALA A 301 -7.21 -18.89 -1.63
N ALA A 302 -7.91 -19.89 -1.11
CA ALA A 302 -8.69 -20.82 -1.93
C ALA A 302 -10.04 -20.25 -2.40
N LEU A 303 -10.57 -19.26 -1.67
CA LEU A 303 -11.92 -18.70 -1.84
C LEU A 303 -11.94 -17.40 -2.66
N LEU A 304 -11.04 -16.46 -2.35
CA LEU A 304 -11.15 -15.07 -2.79
C LEU A 304 -10.40 -14.82 -4.12
N PRO A 305 -11.06 -14.21 -5.13
CA PRO A 305 -10.36 -13.64 -6.27
C PRO A 305 -9.49 -12.43 -5.90
N VAL A 306 -8.41 -12.24 -6.64
CA VAL A 306 -7.80 -10.91 -6.79
C VAL A 306 -8.79 -9.94 -7.45
N GLY A 307 -8.71 -8.66 -7.10
CA GLY A 307 -9.70 -7.64 -7.40
C GLY A 307 -10.84 -7.56 -6.39
N THR A 308 -10.90 -8.47 -5.39
CA THR A 308 -11.87 -8.35 -4.28
C THR A 308 -11.64 -7.04 -3.53
N PRO A 309 -12.65 -6.16 -3.40
CA PRO A 309 -12.52 -4.91 -2.67
C PRO A 309 -12.32 -5.16 -1.17
N VAL A 310 -11.51 -4.31 -0.54
CA VAL A 310 -11.19 -4.34 0.88
C VAL A 310 -11.43 -2.94 1.44
N THR A 311 -12.30 -2.81 2.45
CA THR A 311 -12.48 -1.56 3.20
C THR A 311 -11.84 -1.70 4.57
N ILE A 312 -11.02 -0.74 4.98
CA ILE A 312 -10.36 -0.73 6.29
C ILE A 312 -10.87 0.48 7.07
N THR A 313 -11.45 0.21 8.25
CA THR A 313 -12.07 1.18 9.16
C THR A 313 -11.47 1.11 10.56
#